data_AF-A0A2V6X4U1-F1
#
_entry.id   AF-A0A2V6X4U1-F1
#
_cell.length_a   1.000
_cell.length_b   1.000
_cell.length_c   1.000
_cell.angle_alpha   90.00
_cell.angle_beta   90.00
_cell.angle_gamma   90.00
#
_symmetry.space_group_name_H-M   'P 1'
#
loop_
_entity.id
_entity.type
_entity.pdbx_description
1 polymer ?
#
loop_
_entity_poly.entity_id
_entity_poly.type
_entity_poly.pdbx_seq_one_letter_code
_entity_poly.pdbx_strand_id
1 'polypeptide(L)'
;MNTPEVHHPTRGEEPGGREATEANRRLVAGKRVRLETDVQARDRYGRLLAYVWVGDVMVNAELVRQGYAQVMTVPPNVRHQELFVKLQREAREAGRGLWRKA
;
A
#
# COMPACT_ATOMS: atom_id res chain seq x y z
N MET A 1 4.65 -1.85 2.70
CA MET A 1 4.45 -0.60 1.92
C MET A 1 4.02 0.49 2.88
N ASN A 2 4.32 1.74 2.58
CA ASN A 2 3.86 2.89 3.35
C ASN A 2 2.99 3.79 2.47
N THR A 3 1.92 4.32 3.04
CA THR A 3 1.07 5.35 2.43
C THR A 3 1.27 6.66 3.20
N PRO A 4 1.17 7.83 2.58
CA PRO A 4 1.20 9.08 3.32
C PRO A 4 0.10 9.10 4.38
N GLU A 5 0.43 9.55 5.57
CA GLU A 5 -0.49 9.49 6.72
C GLU A 5 -1.45 10.69 6.74
N VAL A 6 -2.72 10.44 7.06
CA VAL A 6 -3.75 11.49 7.29
C VAL A 6 -3.86 11.91 8.76
N HIS A 7 -3.29 11.13 9.68
CA HIS A 7 -3.43 11.32 11.13
C HIS A 7 -2.10 11.19 11.88
N HIS A 8 -1.01 11.67 11.30
CA HIS A 8 0.29 11.62 12.00
C HIS A 8 0.25 12.55 13.22
N PRO A 9 0.54 12.08 14.45
CA PRO A 9 0.30 12.82 15.69
C PRO A 9 1.04 14.16 15.79
N THR A 10 2.14 14.31 15.05
CA THR A 10 2.94 15.55 15.02
C THR A 10 2.98 16.25 13.66
N ARG A 11 2.61 15.56 12.57
CA ARG A 11 2.77 16.10 11.19
C ARG A 11 1.43 16.42 10.53
N GLY A 12 0.32 15.97 11.10
CA GLY A 12 -0.99 16.13 10.50
C GLY A 12 -1.14 15.30 9.23
N GLU A 13 -1.75 15.89 8.20
CA GLU A 13 -2.02 15.26 6.91
C GLU A 13 -0.83 15.43 5.96
N GLU A 14 -0.24 14.32 5.52
CA GLU A 14 0.84 14.30 4.53
C GLU A 14 0.26 14.44 3.10
N PRO A 15 0.97 15.12 2.18
CA PRO A 15 0.55 15.24 0.79
C PRO A 15 0.23 13.88 0.14
N GLY A 16 -0.95 13.75 -0.47
CA GLY A 16 -1.41 12.51 -1.08
C GLY A 16 -2.12 11.53 -0.12
N GLY A 17 -2.22 11.86 1.17
CA GLY A 17 -2.82 10.99 2.20
C GLY A 17 -4.32 10.78 2.00
N ARG A 18 -5.07 11.84 1.65
CA ARG A 18 -6.51 11.73 1.31
C ARG A 18 -6.73 10.89 0.06
N GLU A 19 -5.94 11.11 -0.98
CA GLU A 19 -6.05 10.37 -2.23
C GLU A 19 -5.76 8.89 -2.03
N ALA A 20 -4.74 8.56 -1.22
CA ALA A 20 -4.43 7.19 -0.85
C ALA A 20 -5.56 6.54 -0.02
N THR A 21 -6.14 7.29 0.92
CA THR A 21 -7.29 6.85 1.74
C THR A 21 -8.49 6.53 0.87
N GLU A 22 -8.86 7.44 -0.03
CA GLU A 22 -10.00 7.27 -0.93
C GLU A 22 -9.75 6.17 -1.96
N ALA A 23 -8.53 6.02 -2.47
CA ALA A 23 -8.17 4.91 -3.35
C ALA A 23 -8.33 3.56 -2.65
N ASN A 24 -7.82 3.43 -1.42
CA ASN A 24 -8.00 2.21 -0.64
C ASN A 24 -9.49 1.94 -0.36
N ARG A 25 -10.25 2.97 0.04
CA ARG A 25 -11.69 2.86 0.32
C ARG A 25 -12.46 2.35 -0.90
N ARG A 26 -12.19 2.86 -2.11
CA ARG A 26 -12.80 2.36 -3.36
C ARG A 26 -12.47 0.89 -3.63
N LEU A 27 -11.29 0.43 -3.22
CA LEU A 27 -10.88 -0.95 -3.42
C LEU A 27 -11.57 -1.90 -2.42
N VAL A 28 -11.71 -1.53 -1.14
CA VAL A 28 -12.14 -2.48 -0.09
C VAL A 28 -13.52 -2.25 0.51
N ALA A 29 -14.07 -1.03 0.48
CA ALA A 29 -15.29 -0.72 1.22
C ALA A 29 -16.50 -1.52 0.70
N GLY A 30 -17.23 -2.15 1.61
CA GLY A 30 -18.40 -2.98 1.28
C GLY A 30 -18.09 -4.32 0.59
N LYS A 31 -16.81 -4.68 0.44
CA LYS A 31 -16.39 -5.91 -0.25
C LYS A 31 -15.84 -6.94 0.72
N ARG A 32 -15.94 -8.21 0.34
CA ARG A 32 -15.28 -9.30 1.06
C ARG A 32 -13.78 -9.25 0.77
N VAL A 33 -12.99 -9.23 1.84
CA VAL A 33 -11.52 -9.25 1.75
C VAL A 33 -10.98 -10.61 2.18
N ARG A 34 -9.92 -11.05 1.52
CA ARG A 34 -9.07 -12.17 1.97
C ARG A 34 -7.74 -11.60 2.43
N LEU A 35 -7.27 -12.08 3.57
CA LEU A 35 -5.97 -11.71 4.12
C LEU A 35 -4.99 -12.85 3.88
N GLU A 36 -3.85 -12.53 3.29
CA GLU A 36 -2.74 -13.46 3.10
C GLU A 36 -1.58 -12.99 3.98
N THR A 37 -1.21 -13.81 4.96
CA THR A 37 -0.04 -13.56 5.80
C THR A 37 1.21 -14.16 5.16
N ASP A 38 2.38 -13.67 5.59
CA ASP A 38 3.68 -14.23 5.21
C ASP A 38 4.38 -14.85 6.44
N VAL A 39 5.69 -15.12 6.34
CA VAL A 39 6.52 -15.76 7.39
C VAL A 39 6.23 -15.22 8.80
N GLN A 40 6.13 -13.90 8.94
CA GLN A 40 5.78 -13.24 10.20
C GLN A 40 4.40 -12.59 10.11
N ALA A 41 3.40 -13.19 10.76
CA ALA A 41 2.03 -12.67 10.72
C ALA A 41 1.81 -11.41 11.57
N ARG A 42 2.64 -11.14 12.59
CA ARG A 42 2.48 -9.96 13.46
C ARG A 42 3.77 -9.22 13.71
N ASP A 43 3.69 -7.90 13.78
CA ASP A 43 4.84 -7.08 14.19
C ASP A 43 5.00 -6.98 15.72
N ARG A 44 6.03 -6.25 16.16
CA ARG A 44 6.32 -6.03 17.59
C ARG A 44 5.22 -5.30 18.36
N TYR A 45 4.29 -4.65 17.67
CA TYR A 45 3.16 -3.93 18.24
C TYR A 45 1.88 -4.78 18.22
N GLY A 46 1.97 -6.04 17.78
CA GLY A 46 0.84 -6.96 17.67
C GLY A 46 -0.05 -6.74 16.46
N ARG A 47 0.30 -5.83 15.54
CA ARG A 47 -0.49 -5.56 14.33
C ARG A 47 -0.39 -6.76 13.39
N LEU A 48 -1.52 -7.15 12.80
CA LEU A 48 -1.56 -8.19 11.77
C LEU A 48 -0.92 -7.65 10.49
N LEU A 49 0.10 -8.33 9.99
CA LEU A 49 0.76 -8.08 8.72
C LEU A 49 0.17 -9.01 7.67
N ALA A 50 -0.52 -8.44 6.68
CA ALA A 50 -1.14 -9.21 5.62
C ALA A 50 -1.17 -8.43 4.29
N TYR A 51 -1.14 -9.19 3.19
CA TYR A 51 -1.57 -8.74 1.88
C TYR A 51 -3.10 -8.86 1.79
N VAL A 52 -3.75 -7.79 1.34
CA VAL A 52 -5.20 -7.70 1.26
C VAL A 52 -5.65 -7.98 -0.16
N TRP A 53 -6.61 -8.88 -0.29
CA TRP A 53 -7.17 -9.31 -1.57
C TRP A 53 -8.67 -9.06 -1.62
N VAL A 54 -9.15 -8.60 -2.77
CA VAL A 54 -10.58 -8.50 -3.11
C VAL A 54 -10.79 -9.29 -4.40
N GLY A 55 -11.35 -10.49 -4.30
CA GLY A 55 -11.30 -11.46 -5.40
C GLY A 55 -9.85 -11.76 -5.78
N ASP A 56 -9.50 -11.56 -7.05
CA ASP A 56 -8.14 -11.75 -7.59
C ASP A 56 -7.30 -10.47 -7.57
N VAL A 57 -7.84 -9.36 -7.05
CA VAL A 57 -7.13 -8.08 -6.96
C VAL A 57 -6.38 -7.98 -5.63
N MET A 58 -5.05 -7.93 -5.69
CA MET A 58 -4.23 -7.57 -4.53
C MET A 58 -4.24 -6.05 -4.33
N VAL A 59 -4.91 -5.60 -3.27
CA VAL A 59 -5.09 -4.17 -2.96
C VAL A 59 -3.74 -3.47 -2.77
N ASN A 60 -2.78 -4.14 -2.11
CA ASN A 60 -1.44 -3.62 -1.91
C ASN A 60 -0.73 -3.30 -3.24
N ALA A 61 -0.78 -4.24 -4.20
CA ALA A 61 -0.19 -4.05 -5.51
C ALA A 61 -0.85 -2.89 -6.26
N GLU A 62 -2.17 -2.82 -6.18
CA GLU A 62 -2.96 -1.81 -6.87
C GLU A 62 -2.66 -0.38 -6.36
N LEU A 63 -2.53 -0.21 -5.04
CA LEU A 63 -2.15 1.08 -4.45
C LEU A 63 -0.75 1.52 -4.89
N VAL A 64 0.21 0.59 -4.97
CA VAL A 64 1.57 0.88 -5.46
C VAL A 64 1.55 1.24 -6.94
N ARG A 65 0.81 0.48 -7.77
CA ARG A 65 0.68 0.69 -9.22
C ARG A 65 0.06 2.05 -9.58
N GLN A 66 -0.89 2.51 -8.78
CA GLN A 66 -1.52 3.83 -8.91
C GLN A 66 -0.68 4.95 -8.30
N GLY A 67 0.45 4.62 -7.64
CA GLY A 67 1.35 5.59 -7.05
C GLY A 67 0.86 6.16 -5.72
N TYR A 68 -0.03 5.47 -4.99
CA TYR A 68 -0.55 5.90 -3.69
C TYR A 68 0.22 5.29 -2.51
N ALA A 69 1.10 4.34 -2.76
CA ALA A 69 1.95 3.71 -1.76
C ALA A 69 3.40 3.63 -2.24
N GLN A 70 4.33 3.80 -1.30
CA GLN A 70 5.75 3.51 -1.49
C GLN A 70 6.09 2.12 -0.96
N VAL A 71 6.93 1.40 -1.70
CA VAL A 71 7.36 0.05 -1.34
C VAL A 71 8.35 0.12 -0.18
N MET A 72 8.14 -0.74 0.80
CA MET A 72 9.09 -0.98 1.88
C MET A 72 9.40 -2.47 1.89
N THR A 73 10.69 -2.80 1.82
CA THR A 73 11.18 -4.17 1.98
C THR A 73 11.54 -4.38 3.45
N VAL A 74 10.77 -5.23 4.14
CA VAL A 74 10.99 -5.56 5.54
C VAL A 74 11.01 -7.09 5.69
N PRO A 75 12.21 -7.70 5.74
CA PRO A 75 12.34 -9.13 6.01
C PRO A 75 11.71 -9.52 7.36
N PRO A 76 11.16 -10.74 7.50
CA PRO A 76 11.14 -11.81 6.50
C PRO A 76 9.98 -11.72 5.49
N ASN A 77 9.09 -10.72 5.57
CA ASN A 77 7.86 -10.65 4.79
C ASN A 77 8.07 -10.01 3.41
N VAL A 78 8.64 -10.78 2.49
CA VAL A 78 9.07 -10.29 1.16
C VAL A 78 8.43 -11.05 -0.02
N ARG A 79 7.41 -11.88 0.22
CA ARG A 79 6.77 -12.74 -0.81
C ARG A 79 6.44 -12.03 -2.14
N HIS A 80 5.98 -10.79 -2.09
CA HIS A 80 5.59 -10.01 -3.30
C HIS A 80 6.50 -8.80 -3.59
N GLN A 81 7.70 -8.77 -3.02
CA GLN A 81 8.59 -7.62 -3.13
C GLN A 81 8.91 -7.27 -4.59
N GLU A 82 9.25 -8.26 -5.42
CA GLU A 82 9.62 -8.04 -6.82
C GLU A 82 8.48 -7.39 -7.60
N LEU A 83 7.25 -7.88 -7.40
CA LEU A 83 6.04 -7.31 -7.99
C LEU A 83 5.88 -5.84 -7.56
N PHE A 84 5.99 -5.55 -6.27
CA PHE A 84 5.82 -4.18 -5.79
C PHE A 84 6.89 -3.23 -6.33
N VAL A 85 8.15 -3.65 -6.37
CA VAL A 85 9.25 -2.84 -6.92
C VAL A 85 8.99 -2.52 -8.40
N LYS A 86 8.54 -3.51 -9.19
CA LYS A 86 8.16 -3.32 -10.58
C LYS A 86 7.03 -2.29 -10.71
N LEU A 87 5.94 -2.46 -9.97
CA LEU A 87 4.77 -1.57 -10.04
C LEU A 87 5.09 -0.14 -9.60
N GLN A 88 5.96 0.03 -8.60
CA GLN A 88 6.40 1.36 -8.18
C GLN A 88 7.22 2.05 -9.28
N ARG A 89 8.09 1.30 -9.96
CA ARG A 89 8.85 1.83 -11.09
C ARG A 89 7.92 2.30 -12.20
N GLU A 90 6.93 1.49 -12.57
CA GLU A 90 5.90 1.88 -13.55
C GLU A 90 5.12 3.14 -13.10
N ALA A 91 4.75 3.23 -11.82
CA ALA A 91 4.06 4.39 -11.28
C ALA A 91 4.92 5.67 -11.35
N ARG A 92 6.23 5.56 -11.10
CA ARG A 92 7.20 6.65 -11.21
C ARG A 92 7.38 7.12 -12.65
N GLU A 93 7.62 6.19 -13.56
CA GLU A 93 7.82 6.47 -14.99
C GLU A 93 6.56 7.11 -15.61
N ALA A 94 5.37 6.68 -15.18
CA ALA A 94 4.09 7.24 -15.62
C ALA A 94 3.64 8.49 -14.83
N GLY A 95 4.42 8.98 -13.87
CA GLY A 95 4.10 10.16 -13.07
C GLY A 95 2.76 10.06 -12.32
N ARG A 96 2.43 8.89 -11.77
CA ARG A 96 1.14 8.64 -11.09
C ARG A 96 1.19 9.00 -9.60
N GLY A 97 0.05 9.40 -9.04
CA GLY A 97 -0.10 9.63 -7.60
C GLY A 97 0.99 10.52 -7.02
N LEU A 98 1.76 9.98 -6.06
CA LEU A 98 2.88 10.62 -5.39
C LEU A 98 4.03 11.06 -6.32
N TRP A 99 4.05 10.57 -7.56
CA TRP A 99 5.11 10.82 -8.54
C TRP A 99 4.74 11.88 -9.60
N ARG A 100 3.57 12.52 -9.49
CA ARG A 100 3.21 13.64 -10.38
C ARG A 100 4.22 14.77 -10.20
N LYS A 101 4.78 15.27 -11.30
CA LYS A 101 5.56 16.52 -11.28
C LYS A 101 4.58 17.68 -11.17
N ALA A 102 4.91 18.65 -10.31
CA ALA A 102 4.17 19.90 -10.15
C ALA A 102 4.22 20.74 -11.43
#